data_AF-A0A0F9BAU1-F1
#
_entry.id   AF-A0A0F9BAU1-F1
#
_cell.length_a   1.000
_cell.length_b   1.000
_cell.length_c   1.000
_cell.angle_alpha   90.00
_cell.angle_beta   90.00
_cell.angle_gamma   90.00
#
_symmetry.space_group_name_H-M   'P 1'
#
loop_
_entity.id
_entity.type
_entity.pdbx_description
1 polymer ?
#
loop_
_entity_poly.entity_id
_entity_poly.type
_entity_poly.pdbx_seq_one_letter_code
_entity_poly.pdbx_strand_id
1 'polypeptide(L)'
;MPRVSVGPIVMEVAGDEFIEAARISSIIWEGVTTVGDTATLVHRGPPDALLWPGRTNDTNTYLGLAGGEKGIHAPNGFKLDQISAGRVLVYLRED
;
A
#
# COMPACT_ATOMS: atom_id res chain seq x y z
N MET A 1 6.38 22.88 14.40
CA MET A 1 7.47 22.69 13.42
C MET A 1 6.84 22.19 12.13
N PRO A 2 7.18 22.71 10.94
CA PRO A 2 6.66 22.17 9.70
C PRO A 2 7.17 20.73 9.55
N ARG A 3 6.25 19.77 9.47
CA ARG A 3 6.57 18.35 9.26
C ARG A 3 7.23 18.20 7.89
N VAL A 4 8.41 17.60 7.86
CA VAL A 4 9.07 17.26 6.60
C VAL A 4 8.27 16.10 6.03
N SER A 5 7.46 16.35 5.01
CA SER A 5 6.78 15.29 4.27
C SER A 5 7.83 14.39 3.63
N VAL A 6 8.24 13.32 4.31
CA VAL A 6 8.88 12.19 3.65
C VAL A 6 7.86 11.69 2.64
N GLY A 7 8.20 11.79 1.35
CA GLY A 7 7.30 11.39 0.26
C GLY A 7 6.83 9.95 0.42
N PRO A 8 5.81 9.52 -0.35
CA PRO A 8 5.32 8.15 -0.24
C PRO A 8 6.41 7.15 -0.58
N ILE A 9 6.33 5.96 0.02
CA ILE A 9 7.07 4.81 -0.48
C ILE A 9 6.40 4.37 -1.78
N VAL A 10 7.20 4.26 -2.84
CA VAL A 10 6.74 3.88 -4.18
C VAL A 10 7.07 2.41 -4.42
N MET A 11 6.06 1.60 -4.71
CA MET A 11 6.19 0.17 -4.95
C MET A 11 5.65 -0.18 -6.33
N GLU A 12 6.53 -0.54 -7.26
CA GLU A 12 6.18 -0.80 -8.68
C GLU A 12 6.24 -2.30 -9.03
N VAL A 13 6.91 -3.09 -8.20
CA VAL A 13 7.14 -4.52 -8.45
C VAL A 13 6.79 -5.29 -7.18
N ALA A 14 6.01 -6.36 -7.33
CA ALA A 14 5.75 -7.30 -6.24
C ALA A 14 7.06 -8.01 -5.87
N GLY A 15 7.31 -8.18 -4.57
CA GLY A 15 8.56 -8.75 -4.12
C GLY A 15 8.46 -9.40 -2.75
N ASP A 16 9.57 -10.00 -2.33
CA ASP A 16 9.71 -10.65 -1.02
C ASP A 16 10.34 -9.74 0.03
N GLU A 17 10.87 -8.59 -0.39
CA GLU A 17 11.46 -7.62 0.53
C GLU A 17 10.37 -6.85 1.26
N PHE A 18 10.50 -6.84 2.58
CA PHE A 18 9.62 -6.09 3.47
C PHE A 18 10.25 -4.75 3.81
N ILE A 19 9.42 -3.72 3.68
CA ILE A 19 9.66 -2.43 4.32
C ILE A 19 9.53 -2.60 5.83
N GLU A 20 10.29 -1.81 6.59
CA GLU A 20 10.28 -1.82 8.06
C GLU A 20 8.90 -1.53 8.67
N ALA A 21 8.78 -1.82 9.97
CA ALA A 21 7.58 -1.57 10.75
C ALA A 21 7.09 -0.12 10.61
N ALA A 22 5.81 0.05 10.33
CA ALA A 22 5.26 1.37 10.10
C ALA A 22 3.76 1.46 10.41
N ARG A 23 3.30 2.70 10.58
CA ARG A 23 1.88 3.05 10.56
C ARG A 23 1.56 3.73 9.23
N ILE A 24 0.65 3.14 8.47
CA ILE A 24 0.27 3.62 7.13
C ILE A 24 -0.92 4.56 7.26
N SER A 25 -0.80 5.79 6.76
CA SER A 25 -1.91 6.75 6.76
C SER A 25 -2.80 6.61 5.54
N SER A 26 -2.23 6.29 4.37
CA SER A 26 -2.97 6.15 3.12
C SER A 26 -2.23 5.25 2.14
N ILE A 27 -2.99 4.57 1.29
CA ILE A 27 -2.50 3.74 0.20
C ILE A 27 -3.18 4.24 -1.08
N ILE A 28 -2.42 4.51 -2.12
CA ILE A 28 -2.93 4.88 -3.44
C ILE A 28 -2.28 3.97 -4.47
N TRP A 29 -3.09 3.22 -5.19
CA TRP A 29 -2.68 2.50 -6.39
C TRP A 29 -2.97 3.37 -7.61
N GLU A 30 -1.92 3.74 -8.32
CA GLU A 30 -1.94 4.54 -9.53
C GLU A 30 -1.54 3.69 -10.73
N GLY A 31 -2.38 3.65 -11.76
CA GLY A 31 -2.11 2.94 -12.99
C GLY A 31 -3.33 2.84 -13.88
N VAL A 32 -3.13 2.55 -15.17
CA VAL A 32 -4.25 2.25 -16.08
C VAL A 32 -4.73 0.83 -15.80
N THR A 33 -5.70 0.71 -14.90
CA THR A 33 -6.25 -0.58 -14.48
C THR A 33 -7.59 -0.85 -15.15
N THR A 34 -7.96 -2.12 -15.26
CA THR A 34 -9.22 -2.61 -15.84
C THR A 34 -9.93 -3.52 -14.85
N VAL A 35 -11.17 -3.94 -15.16
CA VAL A 35 -11.96 -4.81 -14.27
C VAL A 35 -11.20 -6.08 -13.92
N GLY A 36 -11.05 -6.34 -12.63
CA GLY A 36 -10.42 -7.56 -12.12
C GLY A 36 -8.93 -7.46 -11.87
N ASP A 37 -8.27 -6.37 -12.26
CA ASP A 37 -6.90 -6.09 -11.84
C ASP A 37 -6.82 -5.97 -10.31
N THR A 38 -5.68 -6.39 -9.77
CA THR A 38 -5.46 -6.41 -8.32
C THR A 38 -4.12 -5.81 -7.92
N ALA A 39 -4.07 -5.30 -6.70
CA ALA A 39 -2.83 -4.96 -6.00
C ALA A 39 -3.01 -5.29 -4.51
N THR A 40 -2.05 -5.99 -3.92
CA THR A 40 -2.18 -6.53 -2.56
C THR A 40 -0.99 -6.13 -1.71
N LEU A 41 -1.27 -5.48 -0.57
CA LEU A 41 -0.28 -5.29 0.48
C LEU A 41 -0.50 -6.32 1.58
N VAL A 42 0.60 -6.87 2.10
CA VAL A 42 0.58 -7.81 3.24
C VAL A 42 1.52 -7.32 4.33
N HIS A 43 1.20 -7.66 5.58
CA HIS A 43 2.10 -7.47 6.72
C HIS A 43 2.83 -8.77 7.04
N ARG A 44 4.06 -8.62 7.54
CA ARG A 44 4.90 -9.77 7.88
C ARG A 44 4.25 -10.60 9.00
N GLY A 45 4.10 -11.90 8.76
CA GLY A 45 3.58 -12.87 9.72
C GLY A 45 3.68 -14.33 9.23
N PRO A 46 3.45 -15.35 10.08
CA PRO A 46 3.28 -16.74 9.63
C PRO A 46 1.79 -17.19 9.70
N PRO A 47 1.06 -17.28 8.57
CA PRO A 47 1.40 -16.77 7.24
C PRO A 47 1.33 -15.24 7.18
N ASP A 48 1.86 -14.64 6.12
CA ASP A 48 1.70 -13.21 5.86
C ASP A 48 0.20 -12.89 5.78
N ALA A 49 -0.18 -11.76 6.36
CA ALA A 49 -1.58 -11.41 6.49
C ALA A 49 -1.92 -10.14 5.72
N LEU A 50 -3.11 -10.14 5.13
CA LEU A 50 -3.60 -9.11 4.23
C LEU A 50 -3.75 -7.76 4.96
N LEU A 51 -3.09 -6.72 4.43
CA LEU A 51 -3.28 -5.34 4.88
C LEU A 51 -4.30 -4.61 4.01
N TRP A 52 -4.21 -4.76 2.69
CA TRP A 52 -5.08 -4.06 1.75
C TRP A 52 -5.27 -4.89 0.47
N PRO A 53 -6.52 -5.30 0.15
CA PRO A 53 -6.87 -5.99 -1.09
C PRO A 53 -7.39 -5.02 -2.15
N GLY A 54 -6.50 -4.34 -2.85
CA GLY A 54 -6.86 -3.53 -4.01
C GLY A 54 -7.45 -4.40 -5.12
N ARG A 55 -8.69 -4.11 -5.53
CA ARG A 55 -9.32 -4.75 -6.68
C ARG A 55 -10.23 -3.76 -7.39
N THR A 56 -10.08 -3.67 -8.71
CA THR A 56 -10.84 -2.76 -9.56
C THR A 56 -12.10 -3.44 -10.07
N ASN A 57 -13.21 -2.70 -10.06
CA ASN A 57 -14.50 -3.11 -10.60
C ASN A 57 -14.86 -2.38 -11.91
N ASP A 58 -13.99 -1.47 -12.36
CA ASP A 58 -14.08 -0.70 -13.60
C ASP A 58 -12.67 -0.26 -14.03
N THR A 59 -12.56 0.45 -15.15
CA THR A 59 -11.35 1.17 -15.54
C THR A 59 -11.10 2.32 -14.58
N ASN A 60 -9.98 2.26 -13.86
CA ASN A 60 -9.59 3.29 -12.90
C ASN A 60 -8.13 3.71 -13.14
N THR A 61 -7.85 5.01 -13.00
CA THR A 61 -6.46 5.51 -12.93
C THR A 61 -5.94 5.49 -11.49
N TYR A 62 -6.84 5.65 -10.51
CA TYR A 62 -6.53 5.72 -9.11
C TYR A 62 -7.52 4.90 -8.31
N LEU A 63 -7.02 4.03 -7.44
CA LEU A 63 -7.78 3.33 -6.41
C LEU A 63 -7.03 3.44 -5.09
N GLY A 64 -7.71 3.62 -3.96
CA GLY A 64 -6.97 3.78 -2.72
C GLY A 64 -7.82 3.61 -1.47
N LEU A 65 -7.13 3.73 -0.34
CA LEU A 65 -7.69 3.66 1.00
C LEU A 65 -7.05 4.76 1.86
N ALA A 66 -7.89 5.57 2.49
CA ALA A 66 -7.47 6.48 3.54
C ALA A 66 -7.65 5.78 4.90
N GLY A 67 -6.56 5.53 5.63
CA GLY A 67 -6.58 4.89 6.96
C GLY A 67 -7.09 5.80 8.08
N GLY A 68 -7.39 7.07 7.78
CA GLY A 68 -7.87 8.05 8.73
C GLY A 68 -6.91 8.31 9.90
N GLU A 69 -7.45 8.77 11.03
CA GLU A 69 -6.64 9.14 12.20
C GLU A 69 -5.93 7.94 12.83
N LYS A 70 -6.44 6.71 12.71
CA LYS A 70 -5.80 5.54 13.32
C LYS A 70 -4.71 4.94 12.43
N GLY A 71 -4.85 5.08 11.11
CA GLY A 71 -3.99 4.43 10.13
C GLY A 71 -4.14 2.90 10.14
N ILE A 72 -3.41 2.24 9.24
CA ILE A 72 -3.29 0.80 9.16
C ILE A 72 -1.96 0.42 9.82
N HIS A 73 -1.99 -0.53 10.74
CA HIS A 73 -0.82 -0.90 11.52
C HIS A 73 -0.09 -2.09 10.88
N ALA A 74 1.18 -1.91 10.53
CA ALA A 74 2.06 -2.96 10.01
C ALA A 74 3.27 -3.12 10.96
N PRO A 75 3.06 -3.72 12.16
CA PRO A 75 4.05 -3.70 13.25
C PRO A 75 5.36 -4.44 12.94
N ASN A 76 5.34 -5.36 11.98
CA ASN A 76 6.50 -6.16 11.59
C ASN A 76 7.00 -5.81 10.18
N GLY A 77 6.48 -4.72 9.61
CA GLY A 77 6.72 -4.35 8.23
C GLY A 77 5.65 -4.84 7.26
N PHE A 78 5.75 -4.36 6.03
CA PHE A 78 4.84 -4.68 4.95
C PHE A 78 5.56 -4.83 3.61
N LYS A 79 4.93 -5.54 2.66
CA LYS A 79 5.42 -5.65 1.28
C LYS A 79 4.26 -5.59 0.29
N LEU A 80 4.60 -5.32 -0.96
CA LEU A 80 3.70 -5.49 -2.10
C LEU A 80 3.80 -6.94 -2.55
N ASP A 81 2.71 -7.67 -2.36
CA ASP A 81 2.65 -9.11 -2.64
C ASP A 81 2.20 -9.38 -4.08
N GLN A 82 1.32 -8.53 -4.61
CA GLN A 82 0.83 -8.62 -5.98
C GLN A 82 0.54 -7.23 -6.52
N ILE A 83 0.77 -7.03 -7.83
CA ILE A 83 0.31 -5.86 -8.58
C ILE A 83 0.09 -6.25 -10.04
N SER A 84 -1.06 -5.91 -10.61
CA SER A 84 -1.35 -6.12 -12.04
C SER A 84 -0.67 -5.08 -12.95
N ALA A 85 -0.65 -3.82 -12.53
CA ALA A 85 -0.15 -2.70 -13.33
C ALA A 85 0.17 -1.46 -12.48
N GLY A 86 0.98 -0.55 -13.01
CA GLY A 86 1.25 0.75 -12.40
C GLY A 86 2.11 0.67 -11.14
N ARG A 87 1.73 1.42 -10.10
CA ARG A 87 2.48 1.51 -8.84
C ARG A 87 1.58 1.76 -7.63
N VAL A 88 2.01 1.28 -6.47
CA VAL A 88 1.37 1.56 -5.18
C VAL A 88 2.21 2.57 -4.40
N LEU A 89 1.57 3.66 -4.01
CA LEU A 89 2.11 4.73 -3.16
C LEU A 89 1.61 4.51 -1.74
N VAL A 90 2.53 4.28 -0.80
CA VAL A 90 2.22 4.08 0.61
C VAL A 90 2.70 5.28 1.41
N TYR A 91 1.76 6.02 1.98
CA TYR A 91 2.04 7.16 2.84
C TYR A 91 2.14 6.68 4.27
N LEU A 92 3.27 6.98 4.90
CA LEU A 92 3.52 6.64 6.29
C LEU A 92 3.09 7.79 7.19
N ARG A 93 2.70 7.45 8.41
CA ARG A 93 2.51 8.41 9.48
C ARG A 93 3.85 8.64 10.18
N GLU A 94 4.21 9.90 10.35
CA GLU A 94 5.18 10.30 11.37
C GLU A 94 4.48 10.20 12.73
N ASP A 95 4.84 9.17 13.47
CA ASP A 95 4.47 9.01 14.88
C ASP A 95 5.28 9.98 15.75
#